data_AF-A0A5S9MIQ3-F1
#
_entry.id   AF-A0A5S9MIQ3-F1
#
_cell.length_a   1.000
_cell.length_b   1.000
_cell.length_c   1.000
_cell.angle_alpha   90.00
_cell.angle_beta   90.00
_cell.angle_gamma   90.00
#
_symmetry.space_group_name_H-M   'P 1'
#
loop_
_entity.id
_entity.type
_entity.pdbx_description
1 polymer ?
#
loop_
_entity_poly.entity_id
_entity_poly.type
_entity_poly.pdbx_seq_one_letter_code
_entity_poly.pdbx_strand_id
1 'polypeptide(L)'
;MWLMLFINITCGIAIISVASPLAQESVGFTAGAAATLVGILGAFNGLGRIGWASFSDYIGRPNTYTIFFSIQLIAFPLLPYLKEPFIFFSIVMAIIYTCYGGGFASIPAYIGDLFGTKQLGAIHGYILTAWAAAGLAGPLFSSFIRDITGNYTQSLMVFSGLFFIAFIISLLIRKDIQQLREKKTYLLLPLSQPDLNLNLTESQSKR
;
A
#
# COMPACT_ATOMS: atom_id res chain seq x y z
N MET A 1 0.95 -0.95 9.86
CA MET A 1 0.92 0.22 8.96
C MET A 1 2.32 0.71 8.58
N TRP A 2 3.20 0.97 9.55
CA TRP A 2 4.59 1.39 9.27
C TRP A 2 5.30 0.48 8.26
N LEU A 3 5.30 -0.85 8.49
CA LEU A 3 5.94 -1.82 7.58
C LEU A 3 5.31 -1.83 6.17
N MET A 4 3.98 -1.75 6.08
CA MET A 4 3.28 -1.68 4.79
C MET A 4 3.71 -0.43 4.01
N LEU A 5 3.80 0.72 4.67
CA LEU A 5 4.28 1.94 4.02
C LEU A 5 5.76 1.81 3.67
N PHE A 6 6.61 1.36 4.60
CA PHE A 6 8.03 1.17 4.38
C PHE A 6 8.30 0.33 3.12
N ILE A 7 7.66 -0.82 2.99
CA ILE A 7 7.83 -1.71 1.84
C ILE A 7 7.37 -1.02 0.55
N ASN A 8 6.17 -0.43 0.55
CA ASN A 8 5.61 0.25 -0.63
C ASN A 8 6.55 1.37 -1.12
N ILE A 9 7.03 2.19 -0.18
CA ILE A 9 7.89 3.33 -0.50
C ILE A 9 9.30 2.87 -0.89
N THR A 10 9.85 1.85 -0.22
CA THR A 10 11.19 1.33 -0.53
C THR A 10 11.23 0.83 -1.96
N CYS A 11 10.30 -0.03 -2.35
CA CYS A 11 10.24 -0.59 -3.69
C CYS A 11 9.90 0.49 -4.74
N GLY A 12 9.01 1.43 -4.40
CA GLY A 12 8.64 2.53 -5.28
C GLY A 12 9.79 3.51 -5.55
N ILE A 13 10.46 4.00 -4.50
CA ILE A 13 11.63 4.89 -4.62
C ILE A 13 12.78 4.16 -5.31
N ALA A 14 13.01 2.88 -4.99
CA ALA A 14 14.01 2.07 -5.67
C ALA A 14 13.79 2.07 -7.18
N ILE A 15 12.59 1.72 -7.65
CA ILE A 15 12.26 1.75 -9.08
C ILE A 15 12.41 3.16 -9.66
N ILE A 16 11.95 4.21 -8.96
CA ILE A 16 12.06 5.59 -9.44
C ILE A 16 13.51 6.00 -9.67
N SER A 17 14.38 5.67 -8.71
CA SER A 17 15.79 6.05 -8.76
C SER A 17 16.55 5.42 -9.93
N VAL A 18 16.09 4.27 -10.41
CA VAL A 18 16.73 3.51 -11.50
C VAL A 18 15.84 3.35 -12.72
N ALA A 19 14.74 4.08 -12.85
CA ALA A 19 13.75 3.84 -13.90
C ALA A 19 14.32 3.99 -15.32
N SER A 20 15.14 5.03 -15.55
CA SER A 20 15.82 5.23 -16.82
C SER A 20 16.83 4.12 -17.13
N PRO A 21 17.83 3.82 -16.27
CA PRO A 21 18.77 2.73 -16.55
C PRO A 21 18.08 1.36 -16.62
N LEU A 22 17.05 1.09 -15.81
CA LEU A 22 16.28 -0.15 -15.87
C LEU A 22 15.60 -0.32 -17.24
N ALA A 23 15.00 0.73 -17.80
CA ALA A 23 14.38 0.68 -19.12
C ALA A 23 15.41 0.47 -20.24
N GLN A 24 16.56 1.14 -20.16
CA GLN A 24 17.65 0.96 -21.12
C GLN A 24 18.22 -0.47 -21.08
N GLU A 25 18.44 -1.02 -19.88
CA GLU A 25 19.05 -2.34 -19.70
C GLU A 25 18.08 -3.51 -19.92
N SER A 26 16.83 -3.38 -19.47
CA SER A 26 15.88 -4.51 -19.49
C SER A 26 15.20 -4.68 -20.84
N VAL A 27 14.89 -3.55 -21.49
CA VAL A 27 14.10 -3.53 -22.72
C VAL A 27 14.77 -2.77 -23.86
N GLY A 28 15.91 -2.11 -23.66
CA GLY A 28 16.69 -1.53 -24.77
C GLY A 28 16.22 -0.14 -25.23
N PHE A 29 15.55 0.62 -24.36
CA PHE A 29 15.21 2.00 -24.69
C PHE A 29 16.48 2.82 -24.99
N THR A 30 16.38 3.78 -25.91
CA THR A 30 17.41 4.82 -26.01
C THR A 30 17.36 5.71 -24.77
N ALA A 31 18.48 6.38 -24.44
CA ALA A 31 18.53 7.30 -23.30
C ALA A 31 17.42 8.39 -23.37
N GLY A 32 17.15 8.92 -24.57
CA GLY A 32 16.08 9.89 -24.79
C GLY A 32 14.69 9.32 -24.53
N ALA A 33 14.39 8.13 -25.08
CA ALA A 33 13.11 7.47 -24.84
C ALA A 33 12.92 7.11 -23.35
N ALA A 34 13.98 6.66 -22.68
CA ALA A 34 13.95 6.32 -21.26
C ALA A 34 13.69 7.58 -20.40
N ALA A 35 14.29 8.72 -20.75
CA ALA A 35 14.01 10.00 -20.07
C ALA A 35 12.55 10.44 -20.27
N THR A 36 12.00 10.30 -21.48
CA THR A 36 10.58 10.57 -21.74
C THR A 36 9.68 9.66 -20.92
N LEU A 37 10.00 8.36 -20.84
CA LEU A 37 9.28 7.41 -20.01
C LEU A 37 9.29 7.86 -18.54
N VAL A 38 10.43 8.23 -17.97
CA VAL A 38 10.51 8.73 -16.58
C VAL A 38 9.59 9.94 -16.35
N GLY A 39 9.54 10.88 -17.30
CA GLY A 39 8.61 12.02 -17.25
C GLY A 39 7.15 11.59 -17.20
N ILE A 40 6.74 10.66 -18.08
CA ILE A 40 5.39 10.09 -18.11
C ILE A 40 5.07 9.37 -16.78
N LEU A 41 5.99 8.54 -16.30
CA LEU A 41 5.83 7.83 -15.04
C LEU A 41 5.66 8.79 -13.86
N GLY A 42 6.37 9.92 -13.84
CA GLY A 42 6.17 11.01 -12.88
C GLY A 42 4.74 11.54 -12.86
N ALA A 43 4.12 11.73 -14.04
CA ALA A 43 2.71 12.13 -14.13
C ALA A 43 1.78 11.05 -13.56
N PHE A 44 2.01 9.77 -13.88
CA PHE A 44 1.24 8.66 -13.31
C PHE A 44 1.41 8.51 -11.79
N ASN A 45 2.55 8.91 -11.22
CA ASN A 45 2.69 9.00 -9.77
C ASN A 45 1.74 10.02 -9.17
N GLY A 46 1.70 11.23 -9.74
CA GLY A 46 0.79 12.30 -9.32
C GLY A 46 -0.68 11.90 -9.46
N LEU A 47 -1.05 11.37 -10.63
CA LEU A 47 -2.40 10.88 -10.90
C LEU A 47 -2.80 9.74 -9.96
N GLY A 48 -1.88 8.82 -9.67
CA GLY A 48 -2.11 7.73 -8.73
C GLY A 48 -2.40 8.23 -7.31
N ARG A 49 -1.73 9.30 -6.85
CA ARG A 49 -2.01 9.91 -5.54
C ARG A 49 -3.46 10.35 -5.45
N ILE A 50 -3.94 11.10 -6.45
CA ILE A 50 -5.31 11.64 -6.49
C ILE A 50 -6.31 10.49 -6.66
N GLY A 51 -6.12 9.68 -7.72
CA GLY A 51 -7.05 8.63 -8.09
C GLY A 51 -7.25 7.59 -7.00
N TRP A 52 -6.17 7.07 -6.42
CA TRP A 52 -6.27 6.06 -5.37
C TRP A 52 -6.69 6.64 -4.02
N ALA A 53 -6.28 7.87 -3.67
CA ALA A 53 -6.78 8.52 -2.47
C ALA A 53 -8.31 8.65 -2.55
N SER A 54 -8.86 9.18 -3.64
CA SER A 54 -10.30 9.29 -3.84
C SER A 54 -10.99 7.92 -3.93
N PHE A 55 -10.45 6.98 -4.70
CA PHE A 55 -11.08 5.66 -4.87
C PHE A 55 -11.15 4.88 -3.55
N SER A 56 -10.15 5.08 -2.68
CA SER A 56 -10.08 4.39 -1.40
C SER A 56 -11.17 4.81 -0.40
N ASP A 57 -11.90 5.92 -0.65
CA ASP A 57 -13.06 6.34 0.14
C ASP A 57 -14.23 5.37 -0.08
N TYR A 58 -14.36 4.85 -1.29
CA TYR A 58 -15.47 4.00 -1.70
C TYR A 58 -15.23 2.53 -1.36
N ILE A 59 -14.01 2.04 -1.61
CA ILE A 59 -13.67 0.62 -1.38
C ILE A 59 -13.06 0.36 0.00
N GLY A 60 -12.69 1.40 0.75
CA GLY A 60 -12.04 1.33 2.05
C GLY A 60 -10.52 1.17 1.96
N ARG A 61 -9.79 1.92 2.80
CA ARG A 61 -8.31 1.95 2.79
C ARG A 61 -7.63 0.61 3.03
N PRO A 62 -8.11 -0.28 3.93
CA PRO A 62 -7.53 -1.60 4.08
C PRO A 62 -7.59 -2.42 2.78
N ASN A 63 -8.67 -2.30 2.02
CA ASN A 63 -8.86 -2.99 0.75
C ASN A 63 -7.94 -2.40 -0.32
N THR A 64 -7.84 -1.06 -0.39
CA THR A 64 -6.93 -0.37 -1.31
C THR A 64 -5.48 -0.79 -1.10
N TYR A 65 -5.03 -0.87 0.16
CA TYR A 65 -3.68 -1.34 0.48
C TYR A 65 -3.43 -2.77 0.03
N THR A 66 -4.43 -3.65 0.20
CA THR A 66 -4.34 -5.03 -0.30
C THR A 66 -4.24 -5.05 -1.83
N ILE A 67 -5.02 -4.21 -2.53
CA ILE A 67 -4.96 -4.08 -3.99
C ILE A 67 -3.57 -3.59 -4.45
N PHE A 68 -2.99 -2.58 -3.79
CA PHE A 68 -1.64 -2.11 -4.11
C PHE A 68 -0.61 -3.24 -4.04
N PHE A 69 -0.67 -4.05 -3.00
CA PHE A 69 0.29 -5.14 -2.83
C PHE A 69 0.01 -6.30 -3.76
N SER A 70 -1.25 -6.64 -4.05
CA SER A 70 -1.58 -7.64 -5.06
C SER A 70 -1.09 -7.24 -6.45
N ILE A 71 -1.34 -6.00 -6.86
CA ILE A 71 -0.89 -5.47 -8.15
C ILE A 71 0.63 -5.52 -8.24
N GLN A 72 1.33 -5.01 -7.23
CA GLN A 72 2.80 -4.93 -7.26
C GLN A 72 3.48 -6.30 -7.09
N LEU A 73 2.88 -7.21 -6.33
CA LEU A 73 3.33 -8.60 -6.21
C LEU A 73 3.40 -9.30 -7.57
N ILE A 74 2.45 -9.01 -8.47
CA ILE A 74 2.40 -9.56 -9.83
C ILE A 74 3.24 -8.72 -10.80
N ALA A 75 3.16 -7.39 -10.72
CA ALA A 75 3.78 -6.49 -11.67
C ALA A 75 5.32 -6.53 -11.65
N PHE A 76 5.92 -6.57 -10.45
CA PHE A 76 7.37 -6.59 -10.31
C PHE A 76 8.04 -7.82 -10.95
N PRO A 77 7.62 -9.06 -10.66
CA PRO A 77 8.21 -10.23 -11.31
C PRO A 77 7.83 -10.35 -12.80
N LEU A 78 6.77 -9.67 -13.26
CA LEU A 78 6.37 -9.67 -14.66
C LEU A 78 7.26 -8.77 -15.53
N LEU A 79 7.71 -7.62 -15.02
CA LEU A 79 8.51 -6.62 -15.77
C LEU A 79 9.68 -7.19 -16.60
N PRO A 80 10.52 -8.12 -16.09
CA PRO A 80 11.66 -8.67 -16.84
C PRO A 80 11.27 -9.38 -18.14
N TYR A 81 10.03 -9.86 -18.22
CA TYR A 81 9.53 -10.62 -19.36
C TYR A 81 8.89 -9.74 -20.44
N LEU A 82 8.62 -8.46 -20.14
CA LEU A 82 7.94 -7.53 -21.04
C LEU A 82 8.94 -6.78 -21.92
N LYS A 83 9.66 -7.51 -22.78
CA LYS A 83 10.70 -6.89 -23.62
C LYS A 83 10.17 -6.19 -24.85
N GLU A 84 9.22 -6.81 -25.56
CA GLU A 84 8.61 -6.25 -26.75
C GLU A 84 7.11 -6.57 -26.82
N PRO A 85 6.26 -5.64 -27.28
CA PRO A 85 6.56 -4.24 -27.56
C PRO A 85 6.83 -3.43 -26.28
N PHE A 86 7.73 -2.45 -26.37
CA PHE A 86 8.14 -1.52 -25.30
C PHE A 86 6.99 -0.86 -24.51
N ILE A 87 5.82 -0.73 -25.14
CA ILE A 87 4.63 -0.15 -24.52
C ILE A 87 4.12 -0.98 -23.33
N PHE A 88 4.25 -2.32 -23.36
CA PHE A 88 3.77 -3.16 -22.25
C PHE A 88 4.60 -2.96 -20.99
N PHE A 89 5.92 -2.89 -21.12
CA PHE A 89 6.82 -2.50 -20.01
C PHE A 89 6.41 -1.15 -19.41
N SER A 90 6.18 -0.16 -20.29
CA SER A 90 5.81 1.21 -19.90
C SER A 90 4.48 1.26 -19.15
N ILE A 91 3.48 0.49 -19.58
CA ILE A 91 2.17 0.40 -18.92
C ILE A 91 2.31 -0.21 -17.52
N VAL A 92 3.07 -1.31 -17.38
CA VAL A 92 3.26 -1.96 -16.07
C VAL A 92 4.04 -1.07 -15.12
N MET A 93 5.08 -0.36 -15.60
CA MET A 93 5.77 0.66 -14.83
C MET A 93 4.82 1.78 -14.38
N ALA A 94 3.94 2.26 -15.27
CA ALA A 94 2.97 3.30 -14.92
C ALA A 94 2.01 2.84 -13.81
N ILE A 95 1.50 1.61 -13.90
CA ILE A 95 0.65 1.00 -12.87
C ILE A 95 1.37 0.95 -11.51
N ILE A 96 2.63 0.50 -11.49
CA ILE A 96 3.46 0.50 -10.27
C ILE A 96 3.58 1.91 -9.69
N TYR A 97 3.86 2.91 -10.53
CA TYR A 97 3.97 4.31 -10.09
C TYR A 97 2.67 4.85 -9.51
N THR A 98 1.52 4.42 -10.03
CA THR A 98 0.22 4.78 -9.44
C THR A 98 0.05 4.16 -8.05
N CYS A 99 0.44 2.91 -7.85
CA CYS A 99 0.33 2.20 -6.56
C CYS A 99 1.28 2.80 -5.52
N TYR A 100 2.51 3.14 -5.92
CA TYR A 100 3.46 3.84 -5.07
C TYR A 100 2.90 5.18 -4.58
N GLY A 101 2.40 6.02 -5.50
CA GLY A 101 1.81 7.31 -5.18
C GLY A 101 0.54 7.19 -4.34
N GLY A 102 -0.36 6.29 -4.74
CA GLY A 102 -1.62 6.02 -4.05
C GLY A 102 -1.40 5.55 -2.61
N GLY A 103 -0.47 4.63 -2.39
CA GLY A 103 -0.09 4.18 -1.05
C GLY A 103 0.31 5.35 -0.17
N PHE A 104 1.24 6.18 -0.64
CA PHE A 104 1.69 7.35 0.12
C PHE A 104 0.54 8.34 0.43
N ALA A 105 -0.30 8.65 -0.56
CA ALA A 105 -1.38 9.62 -0.40
C ALA A 105 -2.52 9.13 0.50
N SER A 106 -2.82 7.83 0.50
CA SER A 106 -3.93 7.26 1.29
C SER A 106 -3.60 7.06 2.78
N ILE A 107 -2.33 7.17 3.21
CA ILE A 107 -1.94 6.91 4.61
C ILE A 107 -2.63 7.81 5.64
N PRO A 108 -2.67 9.14 5.48
CA PRO A 108 -3.25 10.01 6.50
C PRO A 108 -4.73 9.70 6.73
N ALA A 109 -5.48 9.46 5.65
CA ALA A 109 -6.87 9.04 5.73
C ALA A 109 -7.01 7.68 6.43
N TYR A 110 -6.15 6.71 6.09
CA TYR A 110 -6.16 5.40 6.73
C TYR A 110 -5.85 5.49 8.23
N ILE A 111 -4.92 6.35 8.65
CA ILE A 111 -4.66 6.62 10.06
C ILE A 111 -5.90 7.24 10.72
N GLY A 112 -6.53 8.21 10.08
CA GLY A 112 -7.74 8.86 10.57
C GLY A 112 -8.90 7.88 10.78
N ASP A 113 -9.09 6.95 9.85
CA ASP A 113 -10.14 5.93 9.93
C ASP A 113 -9.94 4.98 11.12
N LEU A 114 -8.68 4.70 11.50
CA LEU A 114 -8.36 3.76 12.58
C LEU A 114 -8.22 4.41 13.95
N PHE A 115 -7.62 5.59 14.03
CA PHE A 115 -7.22 6.22 15.29
C PHE A 115 -7.95 7.53 15.58
N GLY A 116 -8.81 7.98 14.66
CA GLY A 116 -9.44 9.29 14.72
C GLY A 116 -8.44 10.43 14.48
N THR A 117 -8.95 11.66 14.50
CA THR A 117 -8.17 12.85 14.14
C THR A 117 -7.36 13.44 15.30
N LYS A 118 -7.70 13.11 16.55
CA LYS A 118 -7.07 13.70 17.75
C LYS A 118 -5.55 13.50 17.82
N GLN A 119 -5.07 12.31 17.43
CA GLN A 119 -3.65 11.95 17.45
C GLN A 119 -3.08 11.71 16.05
N LEU A 120 -3.82 12.10 15.00
CA LEU A 120 -3.48 11.81 13.61
C LEU A 120 -2.11 12.36 13.24
N GLY A 121 -1.80 13.60 13.64
CA GLY A 121 -0.51 14.24 13.35
C GLY A 121 0.67 13.47 13.94
N ALA A 122 0.58 13.05 15.20
CA ALA A 122 1.65 12.31 15.88
C ALA A 122 1.86 10.91 15.27
N ILE A 123 0.76 10.18 15.02
CA ILE A 123 0.82 8.84 14.42
C ILE A 123 1.34 8.93 12.98
N HIS A 124 0.89 9.92 12.22
CA HIS A 124 1.36 10.15 10.86
C HIS A 124 2.85 10.53 10.84
N GLY A 125 3.30 11.40 11.75
CA GLY A 125 4.71 11.73 11.92
C GLY A 125 5.58 10.50 12.19
N TYR A 126 5.14 9.61 13.09
CA TYR A 126 5.83 8.33 13.33
C TYR A 126 5.85 7.45 12.06
N ILE A 127 4.72 7.34 11.35
CA ILE A 127 4.66 6.56 10.11
C ILE A 127 5.55 7.15 9.00
N LEU A 128 5.74 8.47 8.93
CA LEU A 128 6.65 9.12 7.97
C LEU A 128 8.13 8.76 8.19
N THR A 129 8.51 8.27 9.37
CA THR A 129 9.85 7.69 9.55
C THR A 129 10.09 6.48 8.65
N ALA A 130 9.03 5.73 8.30
CA ALA A 130 9.08 4.67 7.30
C ALA A 130 9.48 5.21 5.92
N TRP A 131 8.93 6.36 5.54
CA TRP A 131 9.25 7.00 4.27
C TRP A 131 10.69 7.49 4.23
N ALA A 132 11.18 8.10 5.31
CA ALA A 132 12.57 8.52 5.42
C ALA A 132 13.54 7.33 5.34
N ALA A 133 13.26 6.25 6.09
CA ALA A 133 14.06 5.02 6.03
C ALA A 133 14.05 4.39 4.62
N ALA A 134 12.88 4.35 3.98
CA ALA A 134 12.71 3.82 2.63
C ALA A 134 13.47 4.65 1.58
N GLY A 135 13.56 5.97 1.76
CA GLY A 135 14.33 6.87 0.89
C GLY A 135 15.82 6.54 0.84
N LEU A 136 16.37 6.01 1.94
CA LEU A 136 17.73 5.48 1.99
C LEU A 136 17.79 4.04 1.47
N ALA A 137 16.92 3.17 1.99
CA ALA A 137 16.97 1.74 1.72
C ALA A 137 16.76 1.39 0.25
N GLY A 138 15.80 2.03 -0.42
CA GLY A 138 15.41 1.67 -1.79
C GLY A 138 16.54 1.82 -2.82
N PRO A 139 17.09 3.04 -3.01
CA PRO A 139 18.17 3.26 -3.97
C PRO A 139 19.44 2.47 -3.61
N LEU A 140 19.83 2.46 -2.32
CA LEU A 140 21.02 1.73 -1.87
C LEU A 140 20.90 0.23 -2.16
N PHE A 141 19.72 -0.35 -1.92
CA PHE A 141 19.47 -1.76 -2.21
C PHE A 141 19.53 -2.04 -3.72
N SER A 142 18.89 -1.20 -4.55
CA SER A 142 18.95 -1.37 -6.01
C SER A 142 20.37 -1.27 -6.56
N SER A 143 21.16 -0.31 -6.08
CA SER A 143 22.56 -0.16 -6.46
C SER A 143 23.39 -1.36 -6.01
N PHE A 144 23.25 -1.79 -4.76
CA PHE A 144 23.97 -2.96 -4.24
C PHE A 144 23.69 -4.23 -5.06
N ILE A 145 22.42 -4.49 -5.40
CA ILE A 145 22.05 -5.64 -6.24
C ILE A 145 22.64 -5.50 -7.64
N ARG A 146 22.61 -4.31 -8.25
CA ARG A 146 23.24 -4.06 -9.55
C ARG A 146 24.75 -4.31 -9.49
N ASP A 147 25.43 -3.92 -8.42
CA ASP A 147 26.88 -4.08 -8.27
C ASP A 147 27.31 -5.56 -8.21
N ILE A 148 26.53 -6.41 -7.53
CA ILE A 148 26.86 -7.84 -7.37
C ILE A 148 26.32 -8.73 -8.50
N THR A 149 25.22 -8.34 -9.15
CA THR A 149 24.57 -9.16 -10.20
C THR A 149 24.79 -8.65 -11.62
N GLY A 150 25.26 -7.40 -11.76
CA GLY A 150 25.44 -6.74 -13.04
C GLY A 150 24.13 -6.34 -13.73
N ASN A 151 22.96 -6.39 -13.07
CA ASN A 151 21.69 -5.81 -13.57
C ASN A 151 20.68 -5.40 -12.49
N TYR A 152 19.83 -4.41 -12.79
CA TYR A 152 18.76 -3.95 -11.87
C TYR A 152 17.56 -4.91 -11.79
N THR A 153 17.44 -5.82 -12.75
CA THR A 153 16.29 -6.73 -12.87
C THR A 153 16.18 -7.68 -11.68
N GLN A 154 17.31 -8.10 -11.08
CA GLN A 154 17.30 -8.97 -9.90
C GLN A 154 16.65 -8.31 -8.68
N SER A 155 16.74 -6.97 -8.54
CA SER A 155 16.09 -6.24 -7.45
C SER A 155 14.57 -6.42 -7.49
N LEU A 156 13.98 -6.57 -8.68
CA LEU A 156 12.53 -6.73 -8.86
C LEU A 156 12.01 -8.02 -8.22
N MET A 157 12.79 -9.10 -8.27
CA MET A 157 12.42 -10.38 -7.65
C MET A 157 12.44 -10.28 -6.13
N VAL A 158 13.44 -9.59 -5.56
CA VAL A 158 13.48 -9.36 -4.12
C VAL A 158 12.32 -8.47 -3.66
N PHE A 159 12.02 -7.42 -4.42
CA PHE A 159 10.87 -6.55 -4.14
C PHE A 159 9.54 -7.29 -4.23
N SER A 160 9.39 -8.25 -5.16
CA SER A 160 8.22 -9.13 -5.20
C SER A 160 8.05 -9.91 -3.88
N GLY A 161 9.14 -10.44 -3.32
CA GLY A 161 9.13 -11.08 -1.99
C GLY A 161 8.72 -10.12 -0.86
N LEU A 162 9.19 -8.87 -0.90
CA LEU A 162 8.75 -7.85 0.06
C LEU A 162 7.25 -7.51 -0.10
N PHE A 163 6.75 -7.41 -1.33
CA PHE A 163 5.33 -7.20 -1.58
C PHE A 163 4.47 -8.37 -1.12
N PHE A 164 4.98 -9.60 -1.21
CA PHE A 164 4.30 -10.76 -0.65
C PHE A 164 4.15 -10.61 0.87
N ILE A 165 5.22 -10.22 1.57
CA ILE A 165 5.18 -9.93 3.01
C ILE A 165 4.17 -8.81 3.32
N ALA A 166 4.21 -7.70 2.57
CA ALA A 166 3.28 -6.59 2.75
C ALA A 166 1.82 -6.99 2.51
N PHE A 167 1.57 -7.84 1.51
CA PHE A 167 0.25 -8.41 1.21
C PHE A 167 -0.27 -9.26 2.37
N ILE A 168 0.57 -10.15 2.94
CA ILE A 168 0.18 -10.92 4.13
C ILE A 168 -0.13 -9.99 5.31
N ILE A 169 0.72 -8.99 5.57
CA ILE A 169 0.47 -8.01 6.64
C ILE A 169 -0.84 -7.26 6.40
N SER A 170 -1.18 -6.88 5.16
CA SER A 170 -2.43 -6.17 4.87
C SER A 170 -3.66 -7.04 5.11
N LEU A 171 -3.60 -8.33 4.77
CA LEU A 171 -4.67 -9.28 5.09
C LEU A 171 -4.85 -9.48 6.60
N LEU A 172 -3.75 -9.57 7.35
CA LEU A 172 -3.79 -9.70 8.80
C LEU A 172 -4.42 -8.45 9.45
N ILE A 173 -4.06 -7.26 9.01
CA ILE A 173 -4.66 -6.00 9.50
C ILE A 173 -6.17 -5.96 9.19
N ARG A 174 -6.59 -6.37 7.99
CA ARG A 174 -8.02 -6.45 7.65
C ARG A 174 -8.79 -7.37 8.59
N LYS A 175 -8.21 -8.55 8.87
CA LYS A 175 -8.80 -9.52 9.80
C LYS A 175 -8.88 -8.96 11.22
N ASP A 176 -7.83 -8.30 11.70
CA ASP A 176 -7.80 -7.70 13.04
C ASP A 176 -8.86 -6.59 13.19
N ILE A 177 -8.98 -5.70 12.20
CA ILE A 177 -10.01 -4.65 12.16
C ILE A 177 -11.41 -5.28 12.21
N GLN A 178 -11.66 -6.36 11.47
CA GLN A 178 -12.95 -7.03 11.48
C GLN A 178 -13.27 -7.62 12.86
N GLN A 179 -12.31 -8.31 13.49
CA GLN A 179 -12.49 -8.90 14.82
C GLN A 179 -12.78 -7.83 15.89
N LEU A 180 -12.11 -6.67 15.82
CA LEU A 180 -12.35 -5.56 16.73
C LEU A 180 -13.75 -4.95 16.55
N ARG A 181 -14.23 -4.84 15.31
CA ARG A 181 -15.59 -4.38 15.02
C ARG A 181 -16.64 -5.35 15.57
N GLU A 182 -16.46 -6.65 15.36
CA GLU A 182 -17.35 -7.69 15.88
C GLU A 182 -17.42 -7.64 17.42
N LYS A 183 -16.27 -7.62 18.11
CA LYS A 183 -16.21 -7.51 19.57
C LYS A 183 -16.91 -6.26 20.11
N LYS A 184 -16.71 -5.11 19.45
CA LYS A 184 -17.38 -3.86 19.84
C LYS A 184 -18.90 -3.94 19.69
N THR A 185 -19.39 -4.60 18.64
CA THR A 185 -20.84 -4.86 18.47
C THR A 185 -21.40 -5.74 19.59
N TYR A 186 -20.68 -6.81 19.97
CA TYR A 186 -21.09 -7.67 21.10
C TYR A 186 -21.12 -6.95 22.45
N LEU A 187 -20.29 -5.93 22.65
CA LEU A 187 -20.28 -5.11 23.88
C LEU A 187 -21.41 -4.07 23.92
N LEU A 188 -22.01 -3.71 22.78
CA LEU A 188 -23.11 -2.74 22.70
C LEU A 188 -24.50 -3.39 22.75
N LEU A 189 -24.60 -4.68 22.37
CA LEU A 189 -25.81 -5.50 22.48
C LEU A 189 -26.37 -5.73 23.91
N PRO A 190 -25.57 -5.73 25.01
CA PRO A 190 -26.11 -5.96 26.36
C PRO A 190 -26.81 -4.75 26.98
N LEU A 191 -26.66 -3.54 26.41
CA LEU A 191 -27.21 -2.29 26.99
C LEU A 191 -28.53 -1.85 26.35
N SER A 192 -29.06 -2.60 25.38
CA SER A 192 -30.31 -2.29 24.68
C SER A 192 -31.49 -3.18 25.07
N GLN A 193 -31.38 -3.96 26.16
CA GLN A 193 -32.57 -4.57 26.76
C GLN A 193 -33.16 -3.59 27.78
N PRO A 194 -34.31 -2.96 27.53
CA PRO A 194 -35.06 -2.35 28.62
C PRO A 194 -35.42 -3.46 29.61
N ASP A 195 -35.11 -3.22 30.89
CA ASP A 195 -35.31 -4.13 32.02
C ASP A 195 -36.67 -4.84 31.95
N LEU A 196 -36.67 -6.08 31.44
CA LEU A 196 -37.87 -6.91 31.31
C LEU A 196 -38.18 -7.63 32.64
N ASN A 197 -37.96 -6.95 33.77
CA ASN A 197 -38.12 -7.49 35.13
C ASN A 197 -38.73 -6.48 36.13
N LEU A 198 -39.66 -5.63 35.69
CA LEU A 198 -40.50 -4.82 36.59
C LEU A 198 -41.96 -5.29 36.70
N ASN A 199 -42.37 -6.37 36.02
CA ASN A 199 -43.77 -6.84 36.03
C ASN A 199 -44.01 -8.22 36.69
N LEU A 200 -43.06 -8.73 37.47
CA LEU A 200 -43.25 -10.00 38.20
C LEU A 200 -43.66 -9.84 39.68
N THR A 201 -43.78 -8.62 40.19
CA THR A 201 -44.20 -8.36 41.59
C THR A 201 -45.66 -7.94 41.75
N GLU A 202 -46.38 -7.53 40.70
CA GLU A 202 -47.80 -7.14 40.82
C GLU A 202 -48.80 -8.28 40.61
N SER A 203 -48.39 -9.44 40.09
CA SER A 203 -49.29 -10.58 39.85
C SER A 203 -49.41 -11.57 41.02
N GLN A 204 -48.67 -11.36 42.12
CA GLN A 204 -48.73 -12.22 43.31
C GLN A 204 -49.39 -11.60 44.55
N SER A 205 -49.94 -10.38 44.47
CA SER A 205 -50.67 -9.74 45.60
C SER A 205 -52.22 -9.80 45.49
N LYS A 206 -52.75 -10.53 44.50
CA LYS A 206 -54.20 -10.73 44.34
C LYS A 206 -54.56 -12.21 44.22
N ARG A 207 -54.29 -12.99 45.27
CA ARG A 207 -55.07 -14.18 45.65
C ARG A 207 -55.05 -14.35 47.15
#